data_AF-A0A522IJN3-F1
#
_entry.id   AF-A0A522IJN3-F1
#
_cell.length_a   1.000
_cell.length_b   1.000
_cell.length_c   1.000
_cell.angle_alpha   90.00
_cell.angle_beta   90.00
_cell.angle_gamma   90.00
#
_symmetry.space_group_name_H-M   'P 1'
#
loop_
_entity.id
_entity.type
_entity.pdbx_description
1 polymer ?
#
loop_
_entity_poly.entity_id
_entity_poly.type
_entity_poly.pdbx_seq_one_letter_code
_entity_poly.pdbx_strand_id
1 'polypeptide(L)'
;MTLLAECYIKEKFPFRESKPLGLRMQEHFFSRVAITYDMTPHAPDDPKVRDAYEALKEEILMQFEFMSRHGIKIRPFLGQGQPYANSGDMIARVASTSTLYVYLTSCGYGSDVAAPTDHPMLERSDIVIDGYRFAYNDLFRAVHDYYCHYLPRQDFSLHGECMAALHHLQLLSSTAGHAVFTETVGQICWFYRGAHLLDRTLHLPTRVDSDYRPPCSRRYPPQKAMLLPACLIERFRESVVEPWAGQPT
;
A
#
# COMPACT_ATOMS: atom_id res chain seq x y z
N MET A 1 13.42 -10.46 8.21
CA MET A 1 11.95 -10.49 8.02
C MET A 1 11.36 -11.40 9.10
N THR A 2 10.07 -11.28 9.44
CA THR A 2 9.45 -12.22 10.39
C THR A 2 9.28 -13.60 9.78
N LEU A 3 9.36 -14.67 10.59
CA LEU A 3 9.30 -16.09 10.18
C LEU A 3 8.18 -16.40 9.17
N LEU A 4 7.00 -15.81 9.36
CA LEU A 4 5.83 -16.07 8.51
C LEU A 4 5.99 -15.57 7.07
N ALA A 5 6.59 -14.38 6.88
CA ALA A 5 6.86 -13.83 5.56
C ALA A 5 7.95 -14.65 4.83
N GLU A 6 8.92 -15.17 5.58
CA GLU A 6 9.95 -16.05 5.04
C GLU A 6 9.40 -17.42 4.66
N CYS A 7 8.48 -18.00 5.44
CA CYS A 7 7.77 -19.23 5.09
C CYS A 7 6.97 -19.07 3.79
N TYR A 8 6.22 -17.96 3.66
CA TYR A 8 5.50 -17.66 2.42
C TYR A 8 6.45 -17.50 1.22
N ILE A 9 7.57 -16.77 1.36
CA ILE A 9 8.57 -16.65 0.28
C ILE A 9 9.14 -18.02 -0.08
N LYS A 10 9.50 -18.85 0.90
CA LYS A 10 10.05 -20.18 0.63
C LYS A 10 9.06 -21.09 -0.09
N GLU A 11 7.77 -20.99 0.25
CA GLU A 11 6.71 -21.77 -0.41
C GLU A 11 6.49 -21.33 -1.86
N LYS A 12 6.48 -20.02 -2.11
CA LYS A 12 6.09 -19.47 -3.43
C LYS A 12 7.27 -19.15 -4.36
N PHE A 13 8.37 -18.66 -3.80
CA PHE A 13 9.58 -18.25 -4.51
C PHE A 13 10.82 -18.91 -3.84
N PRO A 14 10.96 -20.25 -3.92
CA PRO A 14 11.96 -21.00 -3.15
C PRO A 14 13.41 -20.58 -3.38
N PHE A 15 13.70 -19.92 -4.51
CA PHE A 15 15.03 -19.43 -4.88
C PHE A 15 15.24 -17.93 -4.62
N ARG A 16 14.28 -17.24 -4.00
CA ARG A 16 14.37 -15.80 -3.70
C ARG A 16 15.03 -15.58 -2.35
N GLU A 17 16.14 -14.85 -2.33
CA GLU A 17 16.81 -14.44 -1.09
C GLU A 17 16.09 -13.27 -0.42
N SER A 18 15.89 -13.37 0.89
CA SER A 18 15.43 -12.27 1.74
C SER A 18 16.62 -11.36 2.07
N LYS A 19 16.45 -10.04 1.87
CA LYS A 19 17.48 -9.04 2.18
C LYS A 19 16.96 -8.06 3.23
N PRO A 20 17.80 -7.66 4.21
CA PRO A 20 17.47 -6.57 5.11
C PRO A 20 17.17 -5.29 4.31
N LEU A 21 16.12 -4.57 4.70
CA LEU A 21 15.64 -3.40 3.98
C LEU A 21 15.88 -2.12 4.78
N GLY A 22 16.56 -1.16 4.17
CA GLY A 22 16.49 0.25 4.51
C GLY A 22 16.17 1.05 3.25
N LEU A 23 15.61 2.25 3.38
CA LEU A 23 15.24 3.07 2.24
C LEU A 23 15.81 4.48 2.38
N ARG A 24 16.64 4.89 1.43
CA ARG A 24 17.16 6.26 1.32
C ARG A 24 16.70 6.89 0.02
N MET A 25 15.49 7.45 0.05
CA MET A 25 14.92 8.12 -1.12
C MET A 25 15.29 9.60 -1.19
N GLN A 26 15.45 10.07 -2.43
CA GLN A 26 15.67 11.48 -2.71
C GLN A 26 14.32 12.19 -2.83
N GLU A 27 14.18 13.39 -2.27
CA GLU A 27 12.88 14.07 -2.22
C GLU A 27 12.24 14.27 -3.60
N HIS A 28 13.06 14.61 -4.60
CA HIS A 28 12.58 14.81 -5.96
C HIS A 28 12.00 13.55 -6.62
N PHE A 29 12.34 12.36 -6.12
CA PHE A 29 11.73 11.12 -6.61
C PHE A 29 10.23 11.11 -6.33
N PHE A 30 9.82 11.46 -5.11
CA PHE A 30 8.41 11.46 -4.73
C PHE A 30 7.60 12.44 -5.59
N SER A 31 8.14 13.63 -5.86
CA SER A 31 7.49 14.60 -6.73
C SER A 31 7.37 14.09 -8.18
N ARG A 32 8.39 13.39 -8.69
CA ARG A 32 8.32 12.76 -10.03
C ARG A 32 7.25 11.68 -10.09
N VAL A 33 7.17 10.82 -9.08
CA VAL A 33 6.11 9.80 -8.99
C VAL A 33 4.74 10.47 -8.88
N ALA A 34 4.59 11.50 -8.05
CA ALA A 34 3.33 12.20 -7.87
C ALA A 34 2.82 12.84 -9.18
N ILE A 35 3.71 13.51 -9.94
CA ILE A 35 3.38 14.10 -11.24
C ILE A 35 3.02 13.00 -12.24
N THR A 36 3.83 11.95 -12.33
CA THR A 36 3.56 10.82 -13.25
C THR A 36 2.23 10.17 -12.90
N TYR A 37 2.00 9.93 -11.61
CA TYR A 37 0.74 9.39 -11.13
C TYR A 37 -0.40 10.26 -11.58
N ASP A 38 -0.38 11.57 -11.31
CA ASP A 38 -1.45 12.52 -11.68
C ASP A 38 -1.75 12.49 -13.18
N MET A 39 -0.71 12.53 -14.01
CA MET A 39 -0.82 12.63 -15.47
C MET A 39 -1.19 11.32 -16.16
N THR A 40 -0.91 10.16 -15.57
CA THR A 40 -1.25 8.87 -16.19
C THR A 40 -2.74 8.57 -16.02
N PRO A 41 -3.49 8.38 -17.12
CA PRO A 41 -4.92 8.11 -17.06
C PRO A 41 -5.22 6.72 -16.51
N HIS A 42 -6.44 6.54 -16.01
CA HIS A 42 -7.00 5.22 -15.72
C HIS A 42 -7.11 4.41 -17.03
N ALA A 43 -6.62 3.17 -17.04
CA ALA A 43 -6.57 2.31 -18.21
C ALA A 43 -6.81 0.82 -17.83
N PRO A 44 -7.96 0.49 -17.22
CA PRO A 44 -8.22 -0.86 -16.70
C PRO A 44 -8.33 -1.91 -17.80
N ASP A 45 -8.67 -1.52 -19.03
CA ASP A 45 -8.80 -2.41 -20.18
C ASP A 45 -7.47 -2.68 -20.91
N ASP A 46 -6.39 -1.94 -20.60
CA ASP A 46 -5.07 -2.21 -21.19
C ASP A 46 -4.62 -3.62 -20.79
N PRO A 47 -4.23 -4.49 -21.75
CA PRO A 47 -3.87 -5.87 -21.44
C PRO A 47 -2.77 -6.01 -20.38
N LYS A 48 -1.77 -5.12 -20.36
CA LYS A 48 -0.70 -5.15 -19.37
C LYS A 48 -1.18 -4.71 -17.99
N VAL A 49 -2.10 -3.74 -17.93
CA VAL A 49 -2.75 -3.34 -16.67
C VAL A 49 -3.56 -4.51 -16.14
N ARG A 50 -4.39 -5.13 -16.98
CA ARG A 50 -5.17 -6.32 -16.59
C ARG A 50 -4.28 -7.43 -16.06
N ASP A 51 -3.25 -7.83 -16.80
CA ASP A 51 -2.34 -8.90 -16.38
C ASP A 51 -1.67 -8.60 -15.04
N ALA A 52 -1.26 -7.34 -14.81
CA ALA A 52 -0.66 -6.92 -13.56
C ALA A 52 -1.64 -6.94 -12.37
N TYR A 53 -2.88 -6.51 -12.58
CA TYR A 53 -3.91 -6.53 -11.53
C TYR A 53 -4.45 -7.94 -11.26
N GLU A 54 -4.59 -8.81 -12.27
CA GLU A 54 -4.92 -10.23 -12.06
C GLU A 54 -3.84 -10.93 -11.23
N ALA A 55 -2.57 -10.75 -11.59
CA ALA A 55 -1.46 -11.25 -10.79
C ALA A 55 -1.52 -10.70 -9.35
N LEU A 56 -1.77 -9.40 -9.18
CA LEU A 56 -1.93 -8.83 -7.84
C LEU A 56 -3.07 -9.50 -7.05
N LYS A 57 -4.25 -9.67 -7.65
CA LYS A 57 -5.42 -10.29 -7.01
C LYS A 57 -5.13 -11.72 -6.55
N GLU A 58 -4.57 -12.54 -7.43
CA GLU A 58 -4.19 -13.93 -7.12
C GLU A 58 -3.17 -13.99 -5.97
N GLU A 59 -2.16 -13.12 -6.04
CA GLU A 59 -1.07 -13.15 -5.07
C GLU A 59 -1.46 -12.61 -3.70
N ILE A 60 -2.31 -11.59 -3.65
CA ILE A 60 -2.89 -11.07 -2.40
C ILE A 60 -3.82 -12.11 -1.78
N LEU A 61 -4.64 -12.81 -2.56
CA LEU A 61 -5.49 -13.88 -2.04
C LEU A 61 -4.65 -14.98 -1.38
N MET A 62 -3.57 -15.43 -2.04
CA MET A 62 -2.65 -16.41 -1.46
C MET A 62 -2.04 -15.93 -0.13
N GLN A 63 -1.58 -14.67 -0.05
CA GLN A 63 -1.03 -14.10 1.18
C GLN A 63 -2.09 -14.01 2.28
N PHE A 64 -3.31 -13.60 1.92
CA PHE A 64 -4.44 -13.49 2.83
C PHE A 64 -4.78 -14.85 3.46
N GLU A 65 -4.92 -15.89 2.63
CA GLU A 65 -5.18 -17.26 3.09
C GLU A 65 -4.02 -17.79 3.93
N PHE A 66 -2.78 -17.48 3.55
CA PHE A 66 -1.60 -17.88 4.31
C PHE A 66 -1.59 -17.28 5.71
N MET A 67 -1.75 -15.97 5.87
CA MET A 67 -1.80 -15.36 7.22
C MET A 67 -3.00 -15.86 8.04
N SER A 68 -4.15 -16.12 7.39
CA SER A 68 -5.35 -16.65 8.05
C SER A 68 -5.12 -18.07 8.59
N ARG A 69 -4.51 -18.95 7.78
CA ARG A 69 -4.11 -20.31 8.20
C ARG A 69 -3.12 -20.30 9.37
N HIS A 70 -2.33 -19.24 9.51
CA HIS A 70 -1.37 -19.06 10.59
C HIS A 70 -1.92 -18.28 11.80
N GLY A 71 -3.25 -18.24 11.94
CA GLY A 71 -3.91 -17.82 13.17
C GLY A 71 -4.26 -16.33 13.26
N ILE A 72 -4.07 -15.56 12.20
CA ILE A 72 -4.52 -14.18 12.12
C ILE A 72 -6.01 -14.14 11.78
N LYS A 73 -6.79 -13.46 12.61
CA LYS A 73 -8.24 -13.29 12.42
C LYS A 73 -8.48 -11.96 11.73
N ILE A 74 -8.94 -12.01 10.48
CA ILE A 74 -9.38 -10.81 9.79
C ILE A 74 -10.85 -10.55 10.09
N ARG A 75 -11.20 -9.30 10.34
CA ARG A 75 -12.57 -8.87 10.66
C ARG A 75 -12.91 -7.58 9.91
N PRO A 76 -14.14 -7.41 9.38
CA PRO A 76 -14.57 -6.12 8.87
C PRO A 76 -14.72 -5.11 10.03
N PHE A 77 -14.26 -3.88 9.83
CA PHE A 77 -14.56 -2.78 10.73
C PHE A 77 -15.93 -2.18 10.38
N LEU A 78 -16.87 -2.26 11.31
CA LEU A 78 -18.26 -1.78 11.14
C LEU A 78 -18.58 -0.53 11.97
N GLY A 79 -17.57 0.00 12.67
CA GLY A 79 -17.70 1.22 13.47
C GLY A 79 -17.67 2.49 12.62
N GLN A 80 -17.83 3.63 13.29
CA GLN A 80 -17.64 4.94 12.67
C GLN A 80 -16.14 5.30 12.62
N GLY A 81 -15.73 6.00 11.57
CA GLY A 81 -14.35 6.46 11.40
C GLY A 81 -13.39 5.35 10.98
N GLN A 82 -12.18 5.36 11.55
CA GLN A 82 -11.10 4.43 11.22
C GLN A 82 -10.97 3.34 12.31
N PRO A 83 -10.55 2.10 11.96
CA PRO A 83 -10.38 1.01 12.92
C PRO A 83 -9.28 1.27 13.96
N TYR A 84 -8.31 2.12 13.61
CA TYR A 84 -7.11 2.40 14.40
C TYR A 84 -6.82 3.89 14.45
N ALA A 85 -6.30 4.36 15.59
CA ALA A 85 -5.90 5.76 15.74
C ALA A 85 -4.62 6.10 14.94
N ASN A 86 -3.71 5.14 14.82
CA ASN A 86 -2.46 5.20 14.05
C ASN A 86 -1.85 3.79 13.94
N SER A 87 -0.71 3.67 13.25
CA SER A 87 0.01 2.40 13.07
C SER A 87 0.43 1.75 14.38
N GLY A 88 0.81 2.53 15.41
CA GLY A 88 1.18 2.00 16.72
C GLY A 88 0.00 1.31 17.43
N ASP A 89 -1.19 1.91 17.38
CA ASP A 89 -2.44 1.30 17.89
C ASP A 89 -2.78 0.02 17.13
N MET A 90 -2.69 0.04 15.79
CA MET A 90 -2.88 -1.18 14.98
C MET A 90 -1.89 -2.27 15.40
N ILE A 91 -0.59 -1.96 15.46
CA ILE A 91 0.46 -2.94 15.79
C ILE A 91 0.20 -3.55 17.17
N ALA A 92 -0.08 -2.73 18.18
CA ALA A 92 -0.35 -3.19 19.53
C ALA A 92 -1.60 -4.08 19.62
N ARG A 93 -2.67 -3.74 18.90
CA ARG A 93 -3.90 -4.54 18.88
C ARG A 93 -3.73 -5.87 18.16
N VAL A 94 -3.07 -5.88 17.01
CA VAL A 94 -2.80 -7.13 16.27
C VAL A 94 -1.89 -8.04 17.09
N ALA A 95 -0.85 -7.49 17.73
CA ALA A 95 0.05 -8.26 18.60
C ALA A 95 -0.67 -8.90 19.79
N SER A 96 -1.62 -8.20 20.41
CA SER A 96 -2.30 -8.66 21.63
C SER A 96 -3.50 -9.57 21.36
N THR A 97 -4.13 -9.48 20.19
CA THR A 97 -5.41 -10.16 19.90
C THR A 97 -5.34 -11.12 18.71
N SER A 98 -4.25 -11.12 17.94
CA SER A 98 -4.14 -11.75 16.63
C SER A 98 -5.29 -11.39 15.69
N THR A 99 -5.94 -10.25 15.89
CA THR A 99 -7.09 -9.79 15.12
C THR A 99 -6.76 -8.48 14.40
N LEU A 100 -6.97 -8.46 13.09
CA LEU A 100 -6.83 -7.29 12.25
C LEU A 100 -8.21 -6.87 11.72
N TYR A 101 -8.58 -5.62 11.96
CA TYR A 101 -9.81 -5.00 11.49
C TYR A 101 -9.54 -4.24 10.20
N VAL A 102 -10.32 -4.53 9.16
CA VAL A 102 -10.17 -3.95 7.83
C VAL A 102 -11.21 -2.86 7.62
N TYR A 103 -10.77 -1.67 7.23
CA TYR A 103 -11.67 -0.63 6.74
C TYR A 103 -12.20 -1.03 5.36
N LEU A 104 -13.49 -1.34 5.27
CA LEU A 104 -14.09 -1.90 4.06
C LEU A 104 -14.12 -0.90 2.90
N THR A 105 -13.92 -1.42 1.70
CA THR A 105 -14.03 -0.73 0.41
C THR A 105 -15.42 -0.15 0.22
N SER A 106 -16.46 -0.84 0.69
CA SER A 106 -17.85 -0.35 0.71
C SER A 106 -18.08 0.83 1.65
N CYS A 107 -17.21 1.03 2.65
CA CYS A 107 -17.25 2.18 3.55
C CYS A 107 -16.41 3.34 3.02
N GLY A 108 -15.41 3.06 2.16
CA GLY A 108 -14.66 4.09 1.46
C GLY A 108 -13.56 3.53 0.56
N TYR A 109 -13.48 4.10 -0.65
CA TYR A 109 -12.48 3.82 -1.68
C TYR A 109 -12.15 5.10 -2.44
N GLY A 110 -11.30 5.96 -1.84
CA GLY A 110 -11.13 7.37 -2.23
C GLY A 110 -12.18 8.29 -1.57
N SER A 111 -12.03 9.62 -1.72
CA SER A 111 -12.92 10.58 -1.04
C SER A 111 -13.47 11.75 -1.87
N ASP A 112 -12.86 12.12 -3.01
CA ASP A 112 -13.21 13.40 -3.67
C ASP A 112 -13.72 13.27 -5.10
N VAL A 113 -13.37 12.17 -5.76
CA VAL A 113 -13.88 11.79 -7.08
C VAL A 113 -14.31 10.35 -6.90
N ALA A 114 -15.54 10.01 -7.34
CA ALA A 114 -15.98 8.64 -7.31
C ALA A 114 -14.93 7.77 -8.00
N ALA A 115 -14.46 6.73 -7.32
CA ALA A 115 -13.55 5.78 -7.92
C ALA A 115 -14.21 5.21 -9.20
N PRO A 116 -13.45 5.01 -10.29
CA PRO A 116 -13.95 4.33 -11.47
C PRO A 116 -14.57 2.98 -11.08
N THR A 117 -15.80 2.73 -11.51
CA THR A 117 -16.54 1.53 -11.10
C THR A 117 -15.96 0.24 -11.68
N ASP A 118 -15.16 0.38 -12.73
CA ASP A 118 -14.41 -0.66 -13.44
C ASP A 118 -12.99 -0.87 -12.87
N HIS A 119 -12.65 -0.25 -11.74
CA HIS A 119 -11.37 -0.49 -11.08
C HIS A 119 -11.24 -1.95 -10.62
N PRO A 120 -10.20 -2.72 -11.03
CA PRO A 120 -10.12 -4.16 -10.75
C PRO A 120 -10.17 -4.53 -9.27
N MET A 121 -9.66 -3.66 -8.39
CA MET A 121 -9.66 -3.90 -6.94
C MET A 121 -11.06 -3.78 -6.29
N LEU A 122 -12.07 -3.25 -7.01
CA LEU A 122 -13.47 -3.23 -6.57
C LEU A 122 -14.18 -4.57 -6.76
N GLU A 123 -13.61 -5.46 -7.56
CA GLU A 123 -14.16 -6.79 -7.81
C GLU A 123 -14.29 -7.58 -6.50
N ARG A 124 -15.37 -8.36 -6.39
CA ARG A 124 -15.64 -9.18 -5.21
C ARG A 124 -14.87 -10.50 -5.31
N SER A 125 -14.17 -10.83 -4.22
CA SER A 125 -13.63 -12.16 -4.02
C SER A 125 -14.70 -13.14 -3.54
N ASP A 126 -14.32 -14.40 -3.38
CA ASP A 126 -15.14 -15.43 -2.73
C ASP A 126 -14.97 -15.48 -1.20
N ILE A 127 -14.11 -14.63 -0.63
CA ILE A 127 -13.91 -14.55 0.82
C ILE A 127 -15.10 -13.82 1.47
N VAL A 128 -15.78 -14.53 2.38
CA VAL A 128 -16.87 -13.99 3.19
C VAL A 128 -16.50 -14.10 4.66
N ILE A 129 -16.49 -12.95 5.36
CA ILE A 129 -16.16 -12.86 6.79
C ILE A 129 -17.26 -12.06 7.48
N ASP A 130 -17.82 -12.64 8.55
CA ASP A 130 -18.90 -12.02 9.35
C ASP A 130 -20.09 -11.53 8.50
N GLY A 131 -20.41 -12.26 7.43
CA GLY A 131 -21.49 -11.95 6.51
C GLY A 131 -21.15 -10.93 5.41
N TYR A 132 -19.94 -10.39 5.38
CA TYR A 132 -19.48 -9.44 4.37
C TYR A 132 -18.61 -10.13 3.32
N ARG A 133 -18.97 -10.00 2.05
CA ARG A 133 -18.15 -10.48 0.92
C ARG A 133 -17.08 -9.43 0.58
N PHE A 134 -15.83 -9.80 0.79
CA PHE A 134 -14.69 -8.90 0.65
C PHE A 134 -14.41 -8.60 -0.83
N ALA A 135 -14.16 -7.35 -1.15
CA ALA A 135 -13.53 -6.96 -2.41
C ALA A 135 -12.03 -7.33 -2.39
N TYR A 136 -11.40 -7.42 -3.56
CA TYR A 136 -9.95 -7.62 -3.61
C TYR A 136 -9.18 -6.50 -2.92
N ASN A 137 -9.69 -5.26 -2.93
CA ASN A 137 -9.12 -4.18 -2.14
C ASN A 137 -9.20 -4.41 -0.62
N ASP A 138 -10.23 -5.10 -0.12
CA ASP A 138 -10.33 -5.43 1.31
C ASP A 138 -9.26 -6.47 1.69
N LEU A 139 -9.05 -7.46 0.83
CA LEU A 139 -7.96 -8.43 0.98
C LEU A 139 -6.60 -7.74 0.92
N PHE A 140 -6.41 -6.82 -0.02
CA PHE A 140 -5.19 -6.04 -0.18
C PHE A 140 -4.87 -5.20 1.07
N ARG A 141 -5.85 -4.47 1.61
CA ARG A 141 -5.70 -3.71 2.86
C ARG A 141 -5.27 -4.61 4.01
N ALA A 142 -5.92 -5.77 4.17
CA ALA A 142 -5.57 -6.72 5.23
C ALA A 142 -4.13 -7.22 5.10
N VAL A 143 -3.72 -7.61 3.90
CA VAL A 143 -2.39 -8.12 3.60
C VAL A 143 -1.33 -7.02 3.76
N HIS A 144 -1.60 -5.83 3.26
CA HIS A 144 -0.73 -4.66 3.39
C HIS A 144 -0.50 -4.28 4.85
N ASP A 145 -1.57 -4.12 5.63
CA ASP A 145 -1.49 -3.78 7.05
C ASP A 145 -0.74 -4.86 7.84
N TYR A 146 -0.96 -6.14 7.52
CA TYR A 146 -0.32 -7.23 8.23
C TYR A 146 1.15 -7.45 7.83
N TYR A 147 1.42 -7.72 6.56
CA TYR A 147 2.76 -8.08 6.09
C TYR A 147 3.70 -6.89 5.97
N CYS A 148 3.15 -5.69 5.75
CA CYS A 148 3.96 -4.52 5.37
C CYS A 148 3.98 -3.42 6.44
N HIS A 149 3.01 -3.38 7.36
CA HIS A 149 3.06 -2.51 8.54
C HIS A 149 3.29 -3.28 9.83
N TYR A 150 2.50 -4.31 10.13
CA TYR A 150 2.57 -5.01 11.41
C TYR A 150 3.87 -5.80 11.59
N LEU A 151 4.15 -6.75 10.70
CA LEU A 151 5.33 -7.62 10.79
C LEU A 151 6.66 -6.84 10.81
N PRO A 152 6.90 -5.85 9.91
CA PRO A 152 8.12 -5.05 9.92
C PRO A 152 8.05 -3.79 10.80
N ARG A 153 6.94 -3.56 11.52
CA ARG A 153 6.70 -2.40 12.40
C ARG A 153 6.86 -1.05 11.71
N GLN A 154 6.30 -0.90 10.51
CA GLN A 154 6.34 0.35 9.74
C GLN A 154 5.14 1.24 10.07
N ASP A 155 5.36 2.55 10.14
CA ASP A 155 4.29 3.52 10.36
C ASP A 155 3.52 3.89 9.08
N PHE A 156 2.47 4.69 9.21
CA PHE A 156 1.65 5.19 8.08
C PHE A 156 2.17 6.51 7.51
N SER A 157 3.42 6.89 7.79
CA SER A 157 4.03 8.07 7.18
C SER A 157 4.41 7.79 5.72
N LEU A 158 4.70 8.83 4.93
CA LEU A 158 5.23 8.64 3.57
C LEU A 158 6.43 7.66 3.53
N HIS A 159 7.32 7.75 4.52
CA HIS A 159 8.46 6.83 4.58
C HIS A 159 8.04 5.41 4.92
N GLY A 160 7.16 5.24 5.92
CA GLY A 160 6.65 3.94 6.34
C GLY A 160 5.84 3.24 5.25
N GLU A 161 5.02 3.98 4.50
CA GLU A 161 4.29 3.49 3.32
C GLU A 161 5.22 3.06 2.18
N CYS A 162 6.31 3.79 1.95
CA CYS A 162 7.31 3.36 0.99
C CYS A 162 8.08 2.12 1.47
N MET A 163 8.39 2.01 2.76
CA MET A 163 8.92 0.76 3.32
C MET A 163 7.93 -0.39 3.12
N ALA A 164 6.64 -0.17 3.41
CA ALA A 164 5.58 -1.14 3.20
C ALA A 164 5.47 -1.58 1.73
N ALA A 165 5.56 -0.65 0.78
CA ALA A 165 5.59 -0.96 -0.64
C ALA A 165 6.82 -1.79 -1.04
N LEU A 166 7.99 -1.51 -0.46
CA LEU A 166 9.20 -2.29 -0.70
C LEU A 166 9.05 -3.73 -0.18
N HIS A 167 8.41 -3.92 0.98
CA HIS A 167 8.06 -5.24 1.50
C HIS A 167 7.12 -6.00 0.54
N HIS A 168 6.10 -5.33 0.00
CA HIS A 168 5.25 -5.89 -1.06
C HIS A 168 6.07 -6.35 -2.26
N LEU A 169 6.99 -5.52 -2.76
CA LEU A 169 7.83 -5.86 -3.92
C LEU A 169 8.78 -7.05 -3.67
N GLN A 170 9.08 -7.39 -2.41
CA GLN A 170 9.81 -8.62 -2.07
C GLN A 170 8.89 -9.86 -2.04
N LEU A 171 7.62 -9.67 -1.71
CA LEU A 171 6.64 -10.75 -1.49
C LEU A 171 5.79 -11.06 -2.74
N LEU A 172 5.85 -10.22 -3.77
CA LEU A 172 5.07 -10.35 -4.99
C LEU A 172 5.94 -10.68 -6.21
N SER A 173 5.34 -11.20 -7.29
CA SER A 173 6.01 -11.29 -8.59
C SER A 173 6.34 -9.90 -9.15
N SER A 174 7.21 -9.86 -10.17
CA SER A 174 7.46 -8.61 -10.91
C SER A 174 6.19 -8.05 -11.54
N THR A 175 5.32 -8.93 -12.06
CA THR A 175 4.06 -8.56 -12.72
C THR A 175 3.08 -7.90 -11.75
N ALA A 176 2.78 -8.55 -10.62
CA ALA A 176 1.97 -7.95 -9.55
C ALA A 176 2.64 -6.70 -8.94
N GLY A 177 3.99 -6.68 -8.93
CA GLY A 177 4.80 -5.56 -8.49
C GLY A 177 4.52 -4.24 -9.23
N HIS A 178 4.10 -4.30 -10.50
CA HIS A 178 3.72 -3.10 -11.23
C HIS A 178 2.41 -2.49 -10.72
N ALA A 179 1.38 -3.32 -10.49
CA ALA A 179 0.09 -2.86 -9.97
C ALA A 179 0.20 -2.37 -8.52
N VAL A 180 0.89 -3.13 -7.64
CA VAL A 180 1.02 -2.74 -6.23
C VAL A 180 1.77 -1.42 -6.06
N PHE A 181 2.72 -1.11 -6.96
CA PHE A 181 3.45 0.14 -6.91
C PHE A 181 2.56 1.35 -7.22
N THR A 182 1.60 1.19 -8.15
CA THR A 182 0.56 2.19 -8.40
C THR A 182 -0.36 2.35 -7.18
N GLU A 183 -0.83 1.24 -6.60
CA GLU A 183 -1.75 1.23 -5.44
C GLU A 183 -1.11 1.77 -4.15
N THR A 184 0.21 1.76 -4.05
CA THR A 184 0.95 2.21 -2.85
C THR A 184 1.74 3.49 -3.12
N VAL A 185 2.94 3.36 -3.70
CA VAL A 185 3.89 4.46 -3.90
C VAL A 185 3.28 5.57 -4.76
N GLY A 186 2.53 5.22 -5.81
CA GLY A 186 1.81 6.18 -6.64
C GLY A 186 0.85 7.06 -5.83
N GLN A 187 -0.06 6.41 -5.10
CA GLN A 187 -1.07 7.09 -4.26
C GLN A 187 -0.43 7.94 -3.16
N ILE A 188 0.53 7.39 -2.40
CA ILE A 188 1.13 8.09 -1.27
C ILE A 188 2.00 9.27 -1.71
N CYS A 189 2.71 9.14 -2.84
CA CYS A 189 3.45 10.25 -3.43
C CYS A 189 2.51 11.36 -3.88
N TRP A 190 1.40 11.01 -4.54
CA TRP A 190 0.39 12.00 -4.92
C TRP A 190 -0.16 12.72 -3.68
N PHE A 191 -0.51 11.99 -2.63
CA PHE A 191 -1.08 12.55 -1.39
C PHE A 191 -0.13 13.47 -0.62
N TYR A 192 1.18 13.20 -0.66
CA TYR A 192 2.18 13.98 0.09
C TYR A 192 2.99 14.98 -0.74
N ARG A 193 3.03 14.84 -2.08
CA ARG A 193 3.91 15.60 -2.98
C ARG A 193 3.23 15.98 -4.31
N GLY A 194 1.92 15.80 -4.44
CA GLY A 194 1.17 16.15 -5.65
C GLY A 194 1.14 17.65 -5.92
N ALA A 195 1.03 18.01 -7.20
CA ALA A 195 0.99 19.40 -7.66
C ALA A 195 -0.15 20.22 -7.02
N HIS A 196 -1.26 19.56 -6.63
CA HIS A 196 -2.40 20.17 -5.95
C HIS A 196 -2.08 20.72 -4.54
N LEU A 197 -0.91 20.41 -4.00
CA LEU A 197 -0.41 20.95 -2.73
C LEU A 197 0.54 22.13 -2.92
N LEU A 198 1.03 22.37 -4.14
CA LEU A 198 2.01 23.41 -4.39
C LEU A 198 1.36 24.79 -4.35
N ASP A 199 2.09 25.77 -3.86
CA ASP A 199 1.70 27.17 -3.91
C ASP A 199 1.90 27.75 -5.34
N ARG A 200 1.62 29.05 -5.49
CA ARG A 200 1.75 29.75 -6.79
C ARG A 200 3.21 29.86 -7.28
N THR A 201 4.19 29.59 -6.43
CA THR A 201 5.62 29.61 -6.72
C THR A 201 6.20 28.20 -6.93
N LEU A 202 5.35 27.17 -6.98
CA LEU A 202 5.73 25.76 -7.09
C LEU A 202 6.49 25.22 -5.87
N HIS A 203 6.37 25.90 -4.73
CA HIS A 203 6.89 25.43 -3.45
C HIS A 203 5.84 24.58 -2.73
N LEU A 204 6.29 23.56 -1.99
CA LEU A 204 5.41 22.72 -1.17
C LEU A 204 5.32 23.33 0.24
N PRO A 205 4.16 23.86 0.64
CA PRO A 205 4.01 24.48 1.95
C PRO A 205 4.32 23.51 3.10
N THR A 206 4.96 24.05 4.13
CA THR A 206 5.32 23.38 5.38
C THR A 206 4.46 23.91 6.52
N ARG A 207 4.52 23.29 7.71
CA ARG A 207 3.66 23.66 8.85
C ARG A 207 3.74 25.13 9.30
N VAL A 208 4.79 25.86 8.92
CA VAL A 208 4.94 27.28 9.25
C VAL A 208 4.28 28.19 8.23
N ASP A 209 3.95 27.67 7.05
CA ASP A 209 3.33 28.41 5.95
C ASP A 209 1.80 28.49 6.14
N SER A 210 1.22 29.65 5.87
CA SER A 210 -0.21 29.91 6.12
C SER A 210 -1.17 29.10 5.25
N ASP A 211 -0.70 28.62 4.11
CA ASP A 211 -1.44 27.81 3.14
C ASP A 211 -1.15 26.30 3.29
N TYR A 212 -0.45 25.90 4.36
CA TYR A 212 -0.23 24.50 4.70
C TYR A 212 -1.53 23.73 4.89
N ARG A 213 -1.65 22.61 4.18
CA ARG A 213 -2.76 21.68 4.32
C ARG A 213 -2.33 20.47 5.16
N PRO A 214 -2.82 20.30 6.40
CA PRO A 214 -2.57 19.09 7.18
C PRO A 214 -3.19 17.87 6.50
N PRO A 215 -2.66 16.64 6.70
CA PRO A 215 -3.15 15.43 6.05
C PRO A 215 -4.67 15.21 6.15
N CYS A 216 -5.28 15.50 7.30
CA CYS A 216 -6.73 15.35 7.50
C CYS A 216 -7.60 16.30 6.66
N SER A 217 -7.02 17.36 6.09
CA SER A 217 -7.71 18.30 5.21
C SER A 217 -7.29 18.15 3.74
N ARG A 218 -6.51 17.12 3.41
CA ARG A 218 -6.06 16.87 2.04
C ARG A 218 -7.06 16.03 1.29
N ARG A 219 -7.04 16.24 -0.01
CA ARG A 219 -7.74 15.42 -0.98
C ARG A 219 -7.15 14.01 -0.99
N TYR A 220 -7.98 12.98 -1.16
CA TYR A 220 -7.46 11.63 -1.37
C TYR A 220 -7.11 11.39 -2.85
N PRO A 221 -6.15 10.49 -3.13
CA PRO A 221 -5.73 10.19 -4.50
C PRO A 221 -6.89 9.65 -5.34
N PRO A 222 -7.00 10.05 -6.63
CA PRO A 222 -7.93 9.42 -7.56
C PRO A 222 -7.56 7.94 -7.70
N GLN A 223 -8.49 7.03 -7.47
CA GLN A 223 -8.23 5.59 -7.52
C GLN A 223 -8.10 5.13 -8.98
N LYS A 224 -6.87 4.90 -9.46
CA LYS A 224 -6.59 4.61 -10.87
C LYS A 224 -5.88 3.27 -11.04
N ALA A 225 -6.52 2.38 -11.80
CA ALA A 225 -5.85 1.23 -12.42
C ALA A 225 -5.03 1.69 -13.62
N MET A 226 -3.71 1.74 -13.44
CA MET A 226 -2.73 2.04 -14.47
C MET A 226 -1.35 1.55 -14.02
N LEU A 227 -0.37 1.48 -14.94
CA LEU A 227 1.00 1.13 -14.59
C LEU A 227 1.90 2.35 -14.67
N LEU A 228 2.56 2.66 -13.55
CA LEU A 228 3.66 3.62 -13.55
C LEU A 228 4.85 3.07 -14.37
N PRO A 229 5.64 3.94 -15.03
CA PRO A 229 6.82 3.52 -15.80
C PRO A 229 7.76 2.65 -14.98
N ALA A 230 8.23 1.54 -15.58
CA ALA A 230 9.10 0.57 -14.92
C ALA A 230 10.37 1.20 -14.31
N CYS A 231 10.92 2.23 -14.96
CA CYS A 231 12.09 2.95 -14.47
C CYS A 231 11.87 3.62 -13.09
N LEU A 232 10.63 3.98 -12.74
CA LEU A 232 10.33 4.51 -11.40
C LEU A 232 10.39 3.40 -10.33
N ILE A 233 9.97 2.19 -10.66
CA ILE A 233 10.05 1.02 -9.77
C ILE A 233 11.51 0.58 -9.61
N GLU A 234 12.28 0.57 -10.69
CA GLU A 234 13.71 0.29 -10.66
C GLU A 234 14.44 1.30 -9.78
N ARG A 235 14.20 2.60 -10.00
CA ARG A 235 14.78 3.67 -9.19
C ARG A 235 14.37 3.60 -7.73
N PHE A 236 13.14 3.16 -7.45
CA PHE A 236 12.67 2.90 -6.10
C PHE A 236 13.48 1.77 -5.44
N ARG A 237 13.71 0.67 -6.16
CA ARG A 237 14.54 -0.46 -5.70
C ARG A 237 16.01 -0.10 -5.53
N GLU A 238 16.55 0.81 -6.34
CA GLU A 238 17.91 1.36 -6.17
C GLU A 238 18.06 2.22 -4.92
N SER A 239 16.95 2.73 -4.38
CA SER A 239 16.97 3.53 -3.14
C SER A 239 17.11 2.65 -1.89
N VAL A 240 17.16 1.33 -2.06
CA VAL A 240 17.36 0.38 -0.97
C VAL A 240 18.81 0.44 -0.50
N VAL A 241 18.98 0.64 0.79
CA VAL A 241 20.26 0.62 1.48
C VAL A 241 20.26 -0.51 2.49
N GLU A 242 21.43 -1.03 2.86
CA GLU A 242 21.52 -1.92 4.02
C GLU A 242 21.00 -1.16 5.26
N PRO A 243 20.19 -1.79 6.13
CA PRO A 243 19.64 -1.12 7.29
C PRO A 243 20.77 -0.63 8.19
N TRP A 244 20.75 0.67 8.47
CA TRP A 244 21.64 1.27 9.46
C TRP A 244 21.31 0.68 10.84
N ALA A 245 22.33 0.20 11.57
CA ALA A 245 22.24 -0.50 12.85
C ALA A 245 21.74 0.36 14.05
N GLY A 246 20.94 1.39 13.80
CA GLY A 246 20.64 2.47 14.76
C GLY A 246 19.17 2.81 14.91
N GLN A 247 18.23 1.92 14.58
CA GLN A 247 16.86 2.09 15.08
C GLN A 247 16.82 1.67 16.56
N PRO A 248 16.41 2.55 17.48
CA PRO A 248 16.16 2.16 18.86
C PRO A 248 14.96 1.21 18.91
N THR A 249 15.12 0.15 19.70
CA THR A 249 14.12 -0.90 20.02
C THR A 249 12.86 -0.35 20.66
#